data_AF-A0A0X8CK64-F1
#
_entry.id   AF-A0A0X8CK64-F1
#
_cell.length_a   1.000
_cell.length_b   1.000
_cell.length_c   1.000
_cell.angle_alpha   90.00
_cell.angle_beta   90.00
_cell.angle_gamma   90.00
#
_symmetry.space_group_name_H-M   'P 1'
#
loop_
_entity.id
_entity.type
_entity.pdbx_description
1 polymer ?
#
loop_
_entity_poly.entity_id
_entity_poly.type
_entity_poly.pdbx_seq_one_letter_code
_entity_poly.pdbx_strand_id
1 'polypeptide(L)'
;MNQGFSPERWAFEITHVLNTVLGADHFPIDVTAVAREYTAQKFPSDPIVRIQGEDLPGFEGALFKAPAGKKGWGIFYNNRLSSKGRINFTLAHELGHYLLHRLAYPEGIRCGEDDMVQWDSEFGQIEHQANVFSANLLMPLDDYRRQIKPAENVTLDMLSHCADRYRVSLAAATLRWLDYTHKRAVLVVSRDGFILWARSSKPALKTGAFFRTSVGPIAIPPASLAATPAAITAGTITKEHPANVWFAEPTVEMAMVADKYDYVFSLLSLADSAPFNFDEWRARRR
;
A
#
# COMPACT_ATOMS: atom_id res chain seq x y z
N MET A 1 29.88 2.93 11.58
CA MET A 1 29.24 1.62 11.74
C MET A 1 27.75 1.80 11.52
N ASN A 2 27.26 1.60 10.29
CA ASN A 2 25.84 1.75 9.96
C ASN A 2 25.20 0.36 10.15
N GLN A 3 24.65 0.07 11.33
CA GLN A 3 23.78 -1.09 11.47
C GLN A 3 22.53 -0.78 10.65
N GLY A 4 22.38 -1.45 9.50
CA GLY A 4 21.32 -1.15 8.55
C GLY A 4 19.95 -1.30 9.21
N PHE A 5 19.28 -0.19 9.48
CA PHE A 5 17.91 -0.21 9.96
C PHE A 5 17.01 -0.87 8.92
N SER A 6 16.05 -1.68 9.38
CA SER A 6 14.99 -2.16 8.50
C SER A 6 14.14 -0.99 8.00
N PRO A 7 13.37 -1.17 6.91
CA PRO A 7 12.44 -0.16 6.43
C PRO A 7 11.49 0.36 7.52
N GLU A 8 10.95 -0.52 8.35
CA GLU A 8 10.08 -0.16 9.46
C GLU A 8 10.83 0.63 10.53
N ARG A 9 12.07 0.24 10.83
CA ARG A 9 12.86 0.93 11.85
C ARG A 9 13.16 2.37 11.45
N TRP A 10 13.45 2.63 10.18
CA TRP A 10 13.58 3.99 9.65
C TRP A 10 12.28 4.79 9.78
N ALA A 11 11.15 4.20 9.35
CA ALA A 11 9.86 4.86 9.45
C ALA A 11 9.47 5.18 10.90
N PHE A 12 9.72 4.27 11.84
CA PHE A 12 9.44 4.48 13.27
C PHE A 12 10.30 5.56 13.89
N GLU A 13 11.57 5.65 13.51
CA GLU A 13 12.45 6.69 14.04
C GLU A 13 12.02 8.09 13.57
N ILE A 14 11.63 8.25 12.30
CA ILE A 14 11.02 9.50 11.81
C ILE A 14 9.70 9.78 12.51
N THR A 15 8.82 8.79 12.63
CA THR A 15 7.52 8.94 13.31
C THR A 15 7.69 9.40 14.76
N HIS A 16 8.69 8.87 15.47
CA HIS A 16 8.99 9.28 16.84
C HIS A 16 9.42 10.75 16.95
N VAL A 17 10.26 11.22 16.02
CA VAL A 17 10.65 12.63 15.94
C VAL A 17 9.44 13.51 15.65
N LEU A 18 8.61 13.14 14.66
CA LEU A 18 7.40 13.89 14.32
C LEU A 18 6.40 13.96 15.47
N ASN A 19 6.15 12.84 16.15
CA ASN A 19 5.27 12.81 17.33
C ASN A 19 5.80 13.70 18.46
N THR A 20 7.12 13.79 18.64
CA THR A 20 7.75 14.61 19.68
C THR A 20 7.63 16.10 19.37
N VAL A 21 7.76 16.49 18.09
CA VAL A 21 7.80 17.90 17.67
C VAL A 21 6.42 18.46 17.36
N LEU A 22 5.57 17.67 16.69
CA LEU A 22 4.28 18.10 16.15
C LEU A 22 3.07 17.52 16.91
N GLY A 23 3.29 16.59 17.84
CA GLY A 23 2.24 15.84 18.51
C GLY A 23 1.71 14.65 17.70
N ALA A 24 0.80 13.89 18.29
CA ALA A 24 0.35 12.59 17.77
C ALA A 24 -0.69 12.67 16.64
N ASP A 25 -1.14 13.87 16.26
CA ASP A 25 -2.22 14.11 15.27
C ASP A 25 -1.75 14.97 14.08
N HIS A 26 -0.47 14.86 13.70
CA HIS A 26 0.19 15.68 12.67
C HIS A 26 -0.09 15.24 11.21
N PHE A 27 -1.10 14.38 10.97
CA PHE A 27 -1.38 13.82 9.66
C PHE A 27 -2.20 14.78 8.77
N PRO A 28 -1.99 14.78 7.45
CA PRO A 28 -1.04 13.93 6.70
C PRO A 28 0.41 14.43 6.84
N ILE A 29 1.36 13.50 6.74
CA ILE A 29 2.80 13.83 6.79
C ILE A 29 3.20 14.64 5.55
N ASP A 30 3.86 15.77 5.76
CA ASP A 30 4.56 16.51 4.69
C ASP A 30 5.91 15.83 4.39
N VAL A 31 5.88 14.87 3.47
CA VAL A 31 7.08 14.11 3.08
C VAL A 31 8.16 15.01 2.50
N THR A 32 7.81 16.13 1.86
CA THR A 32 8.80 17.06 1.29
C THR A 32 9.58 17.74 2.41
N ALA A 33 8.89 18.23 3.43
CA ALA A 33 9.51 18.83 4.61
C ALA A 33 10.36 17.79 5.36
N VAL A 34 9.81 16.60 5.62
CA VAL A 34 10.54 15.49 6.27
C VAL A 34 11.81 15.16 5.50
N ALA A 35 11.72 14.88 4.20
CA ALA A 35 12.87 14.49 3.39
C ALA A 35 13.98 15.55 3.42
N ARG A 36 13.64 16.84 3.36
CA ARG A 36 14.63 17.94 3.40
C ARG A 36 15.23 18.11 4.79
N GLU A 37 14.39 18.30 5.81
CA GLU A 37 14.83 18.70 7.15
C GLU A 37 15.48 17.55 7.90
N TYR A 38 14.86 16.37 7.88
CA TYR A 38 15.37 15.20 8.57
C TYR A 38 16.74 14.78 7.99
N THR A 39 16.88 14.75 6.66
CA THR A 39 18.16 14.35 6.06
C THR A 39 19.25 15.43 6.18
N ALA A 40 18.89 16.73 6.19
CA ALA A 40 19.84 17.80 6.49
C ALA A 40 20.43 17.70 7.90
N GLN A 41 19.62 17.30 8.89
CA GLN A 41 20.08 17.11 10.26
C GLN A 41 20.84 15.78 10.43
N LYS A 42 20.32 14.69 9.88
CA LYS A 42 20.88 13.34 10.05
C LYS A 42 22.13 13.09 9.21
N PHE A 43 22.17 13.65 8.00
CA PHE A 43 23.21 13.45 6.99
C PHE A 43 23.66 14.78 6.37
N PRO A 44 24.24 15.71 7.17
CA PRO A 44 24.54 17.07 6.71
C PRO A 44 25.52 17.15 5.53
N SER A 45 26.37 16.14 5.35
CA SER A 45 27.29 16.07 4.19
C SER A 45 26.62 15.55 2.92
N ASP A 46 25.44 14.93 3.02
CA ASP A 46 24.78 14.26 1.92
C ASP A 46 23.24 14.32 1.93
N PRO A 47 22.60 15.48 2.18
CA PRO A 47 21.16 15.55 2.40
C PRO A 47 20.35 15.56 1.10
N ILE A 48 19.02 15.39 1.19
CA ILE A 48 18.11 15.65 0.08
C ILE A 48 17.90 17.16 -0.04
N VAL A 49 18.37 17.74 -1.14
CA VAL A 49 18.38 19.19 -1.38
C VAL A 49 17.38 19.63 -2.45
N ARG A 50 16.91 18.71 -3.28
CA ARG A 50 15.95 18.97 -4.36
C ARG A 50 14.81 17.96 -4.32
N ILE A 51 13.59 18.46 -4.43
CA ILE A 51 12.38 17.66 -4.58
C ILE A 51 11.55 18.39 -5.62
N GLN A 52 11.27 17.73 -6.75
CA GLN A 52 10.62 18.40 -7.87
C GLN A 52 9.88 17.41 -8.77
N GLY A 53 8.72 17.82 -9.27
CA GLY A 53 8.05 17.09 -10.32
C GLY A 53 8.64 17.40 -11.71
N GLU A 54 8.89 16.36 -12.51
CA GLU A 54 9.48 16.45 -13.86
C GLU A 54 8.69 15.58 -14.85
N ASP A 55 8.86 15.77 -16.17
CA ASP A 55 8.39 14.78 -17.14
C ASP A 55 9.37 13.61 -17.16
N LEU A 56 8.92 12.46 -16.64
CA LEU A 56 9.74 11.25 -16.49
C LEU A 56 9.15 10.13 -17.36
N PRO A 57 9.51 10.02 -18.65
CA PRO A 57 8.99 8.97 -19.51
C PRO A 57 9.35 7.57 -18.97
N GLY A 58 8.34 6.77 -18.63
CA GLY A 58 8.51 5.40 -18.15
C GLY A 58 8.82 5.25 -16.65
N PHE A 59 8.88 6.34 -15.88
CA PHE A 59 9.15 6.30 -14.44
C PHE A 59 8.09 7.07 -13.66
N GLU A 60 7.73 6.58 -12.47
CA GLU A 60 6.89 7.32 -11.52
C GLU A 60 7.74 8.22 -10.62
N GLY A 61 8.91 7.75 -10.23
CA GLY A 61 9.83 8.40 -9.31
C GLY A 61 11.28 8.09 -9.64
N ALA A 62 12.17 8.95 -9.14
CA ALA A 62 13.59 8.72 -9.21
C ALA A 62 14.34 9.42 -8.06
N LEU A 63 15.38 8.76 -7.58
CA LEU A 63 16.37 9.29 -6.66
C LEU A 63 17.68 9.49 -7.42
N PHE A 64 18.18 10.72 -7.48
CA PHE A 64 19.46 11.02 -8.12
C PHE A 64 20.45 11.67 -7.16
N LYS A 65 21.72 11.29 -7.32
CA LYS A 65 22.83 12.03 -6.69
C LYS A 65 22.97 13.41 -7.34
N ALA A 66 23.33 14.41 -6.55
CA ALA A 66 23.67 15.71 -7.09
C ALA A 66 24.85 15.58 -8.09
N PRO A 67 24.85 16.34 -9.20
CA PRO A 67 25.93 16.30 -10.18
C PRO A 67 27.30 16.62 -9.57
N ALA A 68 28.37 16.22 -10.26
CA ALA A 68 29.75 16.50 -9.84
C ALA A 68 29.95 17.97 -9.43
N GLY A 69 30.56 18.17 -8.26
CA GLY A 69 30.78 19.49 -7.66
C GLY A 69 29.62 20.02 -6.79
N LYS A 70 28.48 19.31 -6.73
CA LYS A 70 27.38 19.60 -5.78
C LYS A 70 27.24 18.49 -4.74
N LYS A 71 26.73 18.84 -3.56
CA LYS A 71 26.47 17.89 -2.46
C LYS A 71 24.98 17.53 -2.40
N GLY A 72 24.69 16.33 -1.93
CA GLY A 72 23.34 15.88 -1.64
C GLY A 72 22.67 15.09 -2.76
N TRP A 73 21.35 14.94 -2.63
CA TRP A 73 20.49 14.12 -3.47
C TRP A 73 19.23 14.90 -3.90
N GLY A 74 18.60 14.42 -4.97
CA GLY A 74 17.33 14.92 -5.47
C GLY A 74 16.30 13.80 -5.58
N ILE A 75 15.08 14.06 -5.12
CA ILE A 75 13.90 13.25 -5.40
C ILE A 75 13.13 13.88 -6.56
N PHE A 76 12.75 13.07 -7.54
CA PHE A 76 11.95 13.48 -8.66
C PHE A 76 10.72 12.59 -8.76
N TYR A 77 9.57 13.17 -9.10
CA TYR A 77 8.35 12.42 -9.37
C TYR A 77 7.77 12.86 -10.70
N ASN A 78 7.00 11.98 -11.34
CA ASN A 78 6.44 12.27 -12.64
C ASN A 78 5.28 13.28 -12.55
N ASN A 79 5.36 14.39 -13.27
CA ASN A 79 4.30 15.41 -13.32
C ASN A 79 2.97 14.93 -13.90
N ARG A 80 2.96 13.76 -14.57
CA ARG A 80 1.73 13.10 -15.03
C ARG A 80 0.91 12.52 -13.88
N LEU A 81 1.53 12.33 -12.70
CA LEU A 81 0.82 11.92 -11.50
C LEU A 81 -0.11 13.05 -11.05
N SER A 82 -1.41 12.80 -11.14
CA SER A 82 -2.45 13.79 -10.78
C SER A 82 -3.09 13.53 -9.41
N SER A 83 -2.84 12.37 -8.81
CA SER A 83 -3.35 12.03 -7.48
C SER A 83 -2.37 12.52 -6.42
N LYS A 84 -2.85 13.37 -5.50
CA LYS A 84 -2.06 13.80 -4.33
C LYS A 84 -1.55 12.61 -3.52
N GLY A 85 -2.36 11.56 -3.38
CA GLY A 85 -1.97 10.35 -2.65
C GLY A 85 -0.88 9.55 -3.37
N ARG A 86 -0.92 9.48 -4.71
CA ARG A 86 0.13 8.82 -5.50
C ARG A 86 1.43 9.59 -5.43
N ILE A 87 1.39 10.93 -5.59
CA ILE A 87 2.57 11.79 -5.41
C ILE A 87 3.16 11.60 -4.00
N ASN A 88 2.33 11.62 -2.95
CA ASN A 88 2.80 11.47 -1.58
C ASN A 88 3.48 10.11 -1.33
N PHE A 89 2.92 9.05 -1.91
CA PHE A 89 3.51 7.72 -1.86
C PHE A 89 4.83 7.64 -2.62
N THR A 90 4.90 8.18 -3.85
CA THR A 90 6.15 8.25 -4.63
C THR A 90 7.24 9.01 -3.86
N LEU A 91 6.92 10.15 -3.27
CA LEU A 91 7.90 10.91 -2.47
C LEU A 91 8.40 10.11 -1.26
N ALA A 92 7.52 9.40 -0.55
CA ALA A 92 7.90 8.56 0.58
C ALA A 92 8.75 7.37 0.12
N HIS A 93 8.45 6.82 -1.06
CA HIS A 93 9.16 5.71 -1.67
C HIS A 93 10.60 6.10 -2.03
N GLU A 94 10.78 7.23 -2.70
CA GLU A 94 12.13 7.75 -3.00
C GLU A 94 12.92 8.14 -1.74
N LEU A 95 12.24 8.63 -0.69
CA LEU A 95 12.87 8.83 0.62
C LEU A 95 13.32 7.49 1.24
N GLY A 96 12.53 6.44 1.07
CA GLY A 96 12.90 5.07 1.43
C GLY A 96 14.18 4.62 0.73
N HIS A 97 14.26 4.80 -0.59
CA HIS A 97 15.50 4.53 -1.35
C HIS A 97 16.69 5.33 -0.83
N TYR A 98 16.48 6.60 -0.50
CA TYR A 98 17.56 7.41 0.05
C TYR A 98 18.07 6.80 1.37
N LEU A 99 17.19 6.45 2.31
CA LEU A 99 17.59 5.96 3.63
C LEU A 99 18.21 4.55 3.57
N LEU A 100 17.66 3.68 2.74
CA LEU A 100 17.99 2.26 2.69
C LEU A 100 19.08 1.93 1.66
N HIS A 101 19.05 2.56 0.49
CA HIS A 101 19.73 2.01 -0.70
C HIS A 101 20.81 2.94 -1.28
N ARG A 102 20.80 4.24 -0.98
CA ARG A 102 21.67 5.26 -1.64
C ARG A 102 23.18 4.96 -1.63
N LEU A 103 23.68 4.24 -0.62
CA LEU A 103 25.09 3.89 -0.52
C LEU A 103 25.48 2.73 -1.45
N ALA A 104 24.54 1.81 -1.71
CA ALA A 104 24.70 0.73 -2.67
C ALA A 104 24.47 1.20 -4.11
N TYR A 105 23.65 2.24 -4.30
CA TYR A 105 23.29 2.82 -5.60
C TYR A 105 23.73 4.29 -5.70
N PRO A 106 25.04 4.57 -5.74
CA PRO A 106 25.57 5.94 -5.73
C PRO A 106 25.19 6.78 -6.97
N GLU A 107 24.84 6.13 -8.08
CA GLU A 107 24.38 6.77 -9.32
C GLU A 107 22.87 7.09 -9.30
N GLY A 108 22.15 6.68 -8.26
CA GLY A 108 20.71 6.84 -8.15
C GLY A 108 19.90 5.60 -8.52
N ILE A 109 18.58 5.74 -8.37
CA ILE A 109 17.57 4.70 -8.60
C ILE A 109 16.43 5.33 -9.42
N ARG A 110 15.88 4.58 -10.36
CA ARG A 110 14.75 4.99 -11.20
C ARG A 110 13.67 3.91 -11.07
N CYS A 111 12.45 4.30 -10.72
CA CYS A 111 11.38 3.37 -10.39
C CYS A 111 10.25 3.48 -11.43
N GLY A 112 9.91 2.36 -12.09
CA GLY A 112 8.90 2.26 -13.15
C GLY A 112 7.57 1.67 -12.69
N GLU A 113 6.53 1.79 -13.54
CA GLU A 113 5.21 1.16 -13.29
C GLU A 113 5.27 -0.39 -13.38
N ASP A 114 6.19 -0.94 -14.18
CA ASP A 114 6.24 -2.37 -14.55
C ASP A 114 7.20 -3.24 -13.71
N ASP A 115 7.78 -2.71 -12.63
CA ASP A 115 8.73 -3.44 -11.78
C ASP A 115 8.05 -4.54 -10.92
N MET A 116 6.74 -4.73 -11.05
CA MET A 116 5.99 -5.83 -10.41
C MET A 116 6.30 -7.23 -10.98
N VAL A 117 7.01 -7.35 -12.12
CA VAL A 117 7.13 -8.62 -12.85
C VAL A 117 8.28 -9.53 -12.35
N GLN A 118 9.17 -9.07 -11.47
CA GLN A 118 10.24 -9.92 -10.90
C GLN A 118 10.44 -9.72 -9.39
N TRP A 119 9.44 -10.12 -8.60
CA TRP A 119 9.51 -10.10 -7.12
C TRP A 119 10.71 -10.85 -6.52
N ASP A 120 11.24 -11.86 -7.22
CA ASP A 120 12.37 -12.68 -6.74
C ASP A 120 13.74 -12.10 -7.15
N SER A 121 13.79 -10.96 -7.83
CA SER A 121 15.04 -10.27 -8.15
C SER A 121 15.54 -9.43 -6.97
N GLU A 122 16.85 -9.19 -6.93
CA GLU A 122 17.46 -8.26 -5.96
C GLU A 122 16.82 -6.86 -6.04
N PHE A 123 16.51 -6.39 -7.24
CA PHE A 123 15.82 -5.12 -7.46
C PHE A 123 14.37 -5.14 -6.93
N GLY A 124 13.65 -6.25 -7.11
CA GLY A 124 12.31 -6.43 -6.55
C GLY A 124 12.29 -6.34 -5.01
N GLN A 125 13.34 -6.83 -4.33
CA GLN A 125 13.46 -6.68 -2.89
C GLN A 125 13.71 -5.23 -2.46
N ILE A 126 14.49 -4.48 -3.24
CA ILE A 126 14.77 -3.05 -3.01
C ILE A 126 13.49 -2.21 -3.13
N GLU A 127 12.73 -2.41 -4.22
CA GLU A 127 11.42 -1.78 -4.43
C GLU A 127 10.44 -2.16 -3.30
N HIS A 128 10.44 -3.44 -2.88
CA HIS A 128 9.63 -3.89 -1.77
C HIS A 128 9.99 -3.19 -0.46
N GLN A 129 11.27 -3.05 -0.14
CA GLN A 129 11.73 -2.35 1.07
C GLN A 129 11.33 -0.88 1.08
N ALA A 130 11.44 -0.17 -0.06
CA ALA A 130 10.97 1.21 -0.19
C ALA A 130 9.45 1.34 -0.01
N ASN A 131 8.68 0.38 -0.55
CA ASN A 131 7.23 0.30 -0.34
C ASN A 131 6.86 0.06 1.13
N VAL A 132 7.56 -0.84 1.82
CA VAL A 132 7.36 -1.11 3.26
C VAL A 132 7.68 0.15 4.09
N PHE A 133 8.79 0.84 3.79
CA PHE A 133 9.11 2.11 4.43
C PHE A 133 7.98 3.14 4.24
N SER A 134 7.53 3.32 2.99
CA SER A 134 6.50 4.30 2.63
C SER A 134 5.18 4.08 3.36
N ALA A 135 4.69 2.83 3.37
CA ALA A 135 3.47 2.47 4.06
C ALA A 135 3.58 2.70 5.58
N ASN A 136 4.75 2.43 6.18
CA ASN A 136 4.97 2.64 7.60
C ASN A 136 5.17 4.10 7.98
N LEU A 137 5.78 4.91 7.11
CA LEU A 137 5.91 6.35 7.32
C LEU A 137 4.55 7.02 7.20
N LEU A 138 3.84 6.81 6.10
CA LEU A 138 2.60 7.53 5.80
C LEU A 138 1.42 7.10 6.67
N MET A 139 1.38 5.83 7.07
CA MET A 139 0.27 5.23 7.81
C MET A 139 0.78 4.42 9.01
N PRO A 140 1.43 5.03 10.01
CA PRO A 140 2.07 4.30 11.10
C PRO A 140 1.02 3.52 11.93
N LEU A 141 1.33 2.26 12.30
CA LEU A 141 0.33 1.34 12.88
C LEU A 141 -0.19 1.78 14.25
N ASP A 142 0.60 2.54 15.01
CA ASP A 142 0.18 3.12 16.28
C ASP A 142 -0.94 4.16 16.10
N ASP A 143 -0.89 5.00 15.07
CA ASP A 143 -2.00 5.90 14.71
C ASP A 143 -3.14 5.14 14.00
N TYR A 144 -2.82 4.33 13.00
CA TYR A 144 -3.84 3.67 12.18
C TYR A 144 -4.75 2.75 13.00
N ARG A 145 -4.21 2.04 14.00
CA ARG A 145 -5.00 1.18 14.90
C ARG A 145 -5.89 1.96 15.86
N ARG A 146 -5.64 3.27 16.08
CA ARG A 146 -6.55 4.16 16.81
C ARG A 146 -7.75 4.55 15.96
N GLN A 147 -7.57 4.63 14.63
CA GLN A 147 -8.65 4.93 13.67
C GLN A 147 -9.56 3.71 13.46
N ILE A 148 -8.97 2.53 13.25
CA ILE A 148 -9.71 1.28 13.04
C ILE A 148 -9.12 0.20 13.95
N LYS A 149 -9.94 -0.33 14.87
CA LYS A 149 -9.48 -1.38 15.78
C LYS A 149 -9.30 -2.70 15.02
N PRO A 150 -8.36 -3.58 15.42
CA PRO A 150 -8.10 -4.84 14.70
C PRO A 150 -9.31 -5.76 14.53
N ALA A 151 -10.25 -5.77 15.46
CA ALA A 151 -11.45 -6.61 15.42
C ALA A 151 -12.70 -5.89 14.89
N GLU A 152 -12.56 -4.65 14.43
CA GLU A 152 -13.68 -3.82 13.97
C GLU A 152 -14.25 -4.34 12.65
N ASN A 153 -15.57 -4.28 12.48
CA ASN A 153 -16.20 -4.55 11.19
C ASN A 153 -16.07 -3.30 10.32
N VAL A 154 -15.10 -3.32 9.41
CA VAL A 154 -14.75 -2.13 8.62
C VAL A 154 -15.83 -1.79 7.59
N THR A 155 -16.06 -0.49 7.37
CA THR A 155 -16.84 0.03 6.24
C THR A 155 -15.93 0.75 5.26
N LEU A 156 -16.37 0.93 4.01
CA LEU A 156 -15.61 1.74 3.07
C LEU A 156 -15.48 3.20 3.53
N ASP A 157 -16.46 3.76 4.25
CA ASP A 157 -16.36 5.12 4.79
C ASP A 157 -15.22 5.27 5.82
N MET A 158 -15.00 4.26 6.67
CA MET A 158 -13.87 4.25 7.60
C MET A 158 -12.53 4.19 6.86
N LEU A 159 -12.45 3.41 5.79
CA LEU A 159 -11.25 3.31 4.96
C LEU A 159 -11.00 4.59 4.15
N SER A 160 -12.06 5.22 3.64
CA SER A 160 -12.03 6.52 2.98
C SER A 160 -11.56 7.61 3.94
N HIS A 161 -12.06 7.61 5.19
CA HIS A 161 -11.59 8.52 6.24
C HIS A 161 -10.08 8.37 6.48
N CYS A 162 -9.56 7.14 6.57
CA CYS A 162 -8.13 6.91 6.66
C CYS A 162 -7.38 7.38 5.40
N ALA A 163 -7.90 7.10 4.20
CA ALA A 163 -7.28 7.54 2.96
C ALA A 163 -7.13 9.07 2.90
N ASP A 164 -8.15 9.81 3.35
CA ASP A 164 -8.13 11.26 3.46
C ASP A 164 -7.16 11.75 4.54
N ARG A 165 -7.23 11.19 5.75
CA ARG A 165 -6.36 11.54 6.90
C ARG A 165 -4.88 11.42 6.55
N TYR A 166 -4.48 10.31 5.93
CA TYR A 166 -3.08 10.06 5.58
C TYR A 166 -2.70 10.58 4.19
N ARG A 167 -3.67 11.10 3.42
CA ARG A 167 -3.51 11.53 2.03
C ARG A 167 -2.84 10.43 1.20
N VAL A 168 -3.49 9.28 1.14
CA VAL A 168 -3.09 8.10 0.35
C VAL A 168 -4.25 7.61 -0.52
N SER A 169 -4.03 6.63 -1.38
CA SER A 169 -5.13 6.00 -2.10
C SER A 169 -5.97 5.12 -1.16
N LEU A 170 -7.25 4.94 -1.49
CA LEU A 170 -8.12 4.02 -0.78
C LEU A 170 -7.62 2.57 -0.83
N ALA A 171 -6.98 2.19 -1.94
CA ALA A 171 -6.25 0.94 -2.04
C ALA A 171 -5.17 0.80 -0.96
N ALA A 172 -4.30 1.82 -0.82
CA ALA A 172 -3.21 1.82 0.16
C ALA A 172 -3.74 1.79 1.60
N ALA A 173 -4.78 2.57 1.91
CA ALA A 173 -5.44 2.54 3.21
C ALA A 173 -6.02 1.15 3.50
N THR A 174 -6.70 0.54 2.54
CA THR A 174 -7.30 -0.80 2.70
C THR A 174 -6.23 -1.88 2.88
N LEU A 175 -5.15 -1.84 2.10
CA LEU A 175 -4.00 -2.74 2.26
C LEU A 175 -3.39 -2.61 3.66
N ARG A 176 -3.25 -1.38 4.15
CA ARG A 176 -2.73 -1.14 5.51
C ARG A 176 -3.61 -1.74 6.59
N TRP A 177 -4.94 -1.68 6.43
CA TRP A 177 -5.87 -2.35 7.34
C TRP A 177 -5.76 -3.89 7.26
N LEU A 178 -5.65 -4.45 6.05
CA LEU A 178 -5.50 -5.90 5.84
C LEU A 178 -4.26 -6.49 6.53
N ASP A 179 -3.19 -5.69 6.71
CA ASP A 179 -1.94 -6.12 7.36
C ASP A 179 -2.12 -6.48 8.85
N TYR A 180 -3.09 -5.88 9.55
CA TYR A 180 -3.27 -6.08 11.00
C TYR A 180 -4.66 -6.52 11.43
N THR A 181 -5.66 -6.47 10.55
CA THR A 181 -7.02 -6.87 10.88
C THR A 181 -7.10 -8.33 11.34
N HIS A 182 -7.95 -8.59 12.33
CA HIS A 182 -8.31 -9.93 12.78
C HIS A 182 -9.43 -10.53 11.93
N LYS A 183 -10.09 -9.72 11.09
CA LYS A 183 -11.17 -10.15 10.20
C LYS A 183 -10.63 -10.88 8.99
N ARG A 184 -11.43 -11.82 8.48
CA ARG A 184 -11.18 -12.47 7.20
C ARG A 184 -11.70 -11.56 6.09
N ALA A 185 -10.80 -10.82 5.48
CA ALA A 185 -11.12 -9.96 4.35
C ALA A 185 -10.16 -10.12 3.18
N VAL A 186 -10.66 -9.86 1.97
CA VAL A 186 -9.93 -9.90 0.71
C VAL A 186 -10.28 -8.65 -0.11
N LEU A 187 -9.27 -7.87 -0.46
CA LEU A 187 -9.40 -6.78 -1.43
C LEU A 187 -9.17 -7.34 -2.83
N VAL A 188 -10.10 -7.04 -3.75
CA VAL A 188 -10.04 -7.40 -5.17
C VAL A 188 -10.11 -6.11 -5.98
N VAL A 189 -9.16 -5.92 -6.89
CA VAL A 189 -9.19 -4.85 -7.89
C VAL A 189 -9.35 -5.47 -9.26
N SER A 190 -10.34 -5.00 -10.01
CA SER A 190 -10.72 -5.58 -11.30
C SER A 190 -10.96 -4.52 -12.37
N ARG A 191 -10.80 -4.92 -13.63
CA ARG A 191 -11.13 -4.14 -14.83
C ARG A 191 -11.51 -5.10 -15.95
N ASP A 192 -12.41 -4.66 -16.83
CA ASP A 192 -12.77 -5.39 -18.05
C ASP A 192 -13.23 -6.84 -17.80
N GLY A 193 -13.85 -7.11 -16.65
CA GLY A 193 -14.32 -8.44 -16.27
C GLY A 193 -13.28 -9.36 -15.63
N PHE A 194 -12.05 -8.88 -15.37
CA PHE A 194 -10.97 -9.69 -14.81
C PHE A 194 -10.36 -9.05 -13.58
N ILE A 195 -9.92 -9.90 -12.64
CA ILE A 195 -9.13 -9.50 -11.48
C ILE A 195 -7.74 -9.12 -11.96
N LEU A 196 -7.34 -7.87 -11.72
CA LEU A 196 -5.98 -7.39 -11.95
C LEU A 196 -5.05 -7.87 -10.85
N TRP A 197 -5.47 -7.68 -9.61
CA TRP A 197 -4.79 -8.18 -8.42
C TRP A 197 -5.75 -8.32 -7.25
N ALA A 198 -5.37 -9.15 -6.28
CA ALA A 198 -6.05 -9.26 -5.01
C ALA A 198 -5.06 -9.37 -3.85
N ARG A 199 -5.49 -8.97 -2.66
CA ARG A 199 -4.73 -9.12 -1.41
C ARG A 199 -5.65 -9.57 -0.30
N SER A 200 -5.21 -10.58 0.43
CA SER A 200 -5.97 -11.18 1.54
C SER A 200 -5.33 -10.80 2.86
N SER A 201 -6.16 -10.47 3.83
CA SER A 201 -5.75 -10.39 5.24
C SER A 201 -5.11 -11.70 5.70
N LYS A 202 -4.25 -11.63 6.72
CA LYS A 202 -3.58 -12.81 7.29
C LYS A 202 -4.58 -13.90 7.73
N PRO A 203 -5.71 -13.59 8.39
CA PRO A 203 -6.74 -14.59 8.71
C PRO A 203 -7.38 -15.21 7.47
N ALA A 204 -7.73 -14.41 6.45
CA ALA A 204 -8.32 -14.94 5.21
C ALA A 204 -7.35 -15.90 4.49
N LEU A 205 -6.09 -15.50 4.36
CA LEU A 205 -5.05 -16.32 3.73
C LEU A 205 -4.86 -17.66 4.46
N LYS A 206 -4.82 -17.67 5.80
CA LYS A 206 -4.71 -18.89 6.61
C LYS A 206 -5.86 -19.87 6.42
N THR A 207 -7.00 -19.37 5.96
CA THR A 207 -8.20 -20.17 5.68
C THR A 207 -8.40 -20.48 4.20
N GLY A 208 -7.44 -20.11 3.33
CA GLY A 208 -7.49 -20.38 1.91
C GLY A 208 -8.29 -19.37 1.08
N ALA A 209 -8.74 -18.25 1.65
CA ALA A 209 -9.48 -17.21 0.93
C ALA A 209 -8.50 -16.22 0.27
N PHE A 210 -8.06 -16.54 -0.96
CA PHE A 210 -7.18 -15.69 -1.77
C PHE A 210 -7.35 -15.97 -3.27
N PHE A 211 -6.93 -15.02 -4.11
CA PHE A 211 -6.84 -15.20 -5.57
C PHE A 211 -5.38 -15.18 -6.00
N ARG A 212 -4.96 -16.19 -6.78
CA ARG A 212 -3.59 -16.31 -7.28
C ARG A 212 -3.50 -15.78 -8.72
N THR A 213 -3.42 -14.46 -8.85
CA THR A 213 -3.39 -13.78 -10.17
C THR A 213 -2.10 -14.02 -10.96
N SER A 214 -1.07 -14.60 -10.37
CA SER A 214 0.19 -14.94 -11.06
C SER A 214 0.12 -16.14 -11.99
N VAL A 215 -0.94 -16.95 -11.91
CA VAL A 215 -1.08 -18.20 -12.71
C VAL A 215 -1.93 -17.97 -13.97
N GLY A 216 -2.54 -16.80 -14.11
CA GLY A 216 -3.35 -16.44 -15.27
C GLY A 216 -4.49 -15.49 -14.92
N PRO A 217 -5.20 -14.98 -15.93
CA PRO A 217 -6.35 -14.10 -15.72
C PRO A 217 -7.47 -14.85 -14.98
N ILE A 218 -8.02 -14.20 -13.95
CA ILE A 218 -9.16 -14.71 -13.18
C ILE A 218 -10.36 -13.82 -13.50
N ALA A 219 -11.40 -14.39 -14.11
CA ALA A 219 -12.63 -13.67 -14.37
C ALA A 219 -13.36 -13.34 -13.06
N ILE A 220 -13.97 -12.16 -12.98
CA ILE A 220 -14.84 -11.82 -11.86
C ILE A 220 -16.15 -12.63 -11.94
N PRO A 221 -16.77 -13.00 -10.81
CA PRO A 221 -18.04 -13.73 -10.82
C PRO A 221 -19.15 -12.89 -11.48
N PRO A 222 -19.96 -13.43 -12.39
CA PRO A 222 -21.06 -12.68 -13.03
C PRO A 222 -22.10 -12.12 -12.05
N ALA A 223 -22.26 -12.74 -10.88
CA ALA A 223 -23.19 -12.29 -9.85
C ALA A 223 -22.62 -11.19 -8.92
N SER A 224 -21.32 -10.88 -9.04
CA SER A 224 -20.64 -9.87 -8.23
C SER A 224 -21.09 -8.45 -8.57
N LEU A 225 -20.87 -7.51 -7.63
CA LEU A 225 -21.07 -6.09 -7.92
C LEU A 225 -20.08 -5.61 -8.99
N ALA A 226 -18.86 -6.13 -8.99
CA ALA A 226 -17.85 -5.81 -10.00
C ALA A 226 -18.25 -6.15 -11.44
N ALA A 227 -19.14 -7.13 -11.65
CA ALA A 227 -19.68 -7.46 -12.97
C ALA A 227 -20.71 -6.46 -13.49
N THR A 228 -21.21 -5.55 -12.64
CA THR A 228 -22.22 -4.54 -12.98
C THR A 228 -21.80 -3.14 -12.52
N PRO A 229 -20.65 -2.60 -12.98
CA PRO A 229 -20.13 -1.32 -12.50
C PRO A 229 -21.10 -0.15 -12.73
N ALA A 230 -21.89 -0.19 -13.80
CA ALA A 230 -22.91 0.83 -14.08
C ALA A 230 -24.03 0.90 -13.01
N ALA A 231 -24.25 -0.15 -12.23
CA ALA A 231 -25.19 -0.13 -11.11
C ALA A 231 -24.63 0.61 -9.88
N ILE A 232 -23.31 0.83 -9.82
CA ILE A 232 -22.60 1.56 -8.77
C ILE A 232 -22.70 3.06 -9.09
N THR A 233 -23.87 3.63 -8.88
CA THR A 233 -24.27 4.93 -9.45
C THR A 233 -23.81 6.17 -8.65
N ALA A 234 -23.41 6.02 -7.39
CA ALA A 234 -22.65 7.01 -6.63
C ALA A 234 -22.25 6.43 -5.26
N GLY A 235 -20.95 6.24 -5.05
CA GLY A 235 -20.41 5.78 -3.75
C GLY A 235 -20.33 4.26 -3.61
N THR A 236 -20.59 3.78 -2.41
CA THR A 236 -20.41 2.38 -2.00
C THR A 236 -21.71 1.60 -2.12
N ILE A 237 -21.67 0.42 -2.74
CA ILE A 237 -22.75 -0.57 -2.66
C ILE A 237 -22.26 -1.76 -1.84
N THR A 238 -23.14 -2.27 -0.97
CA THR A 238 -22.89 -3.51 -0.22
C THR A 238 -23.88 -4.58 -0.66
N LYS A 239 -23.40 -5.80 -0.88
CA LYS A 239 -24.23 -6.95 -1.24
C LYS A 239 -23.74 -8.20 -0.54
N GLU A 240 -24.67 -8.94 0.05
CA GLU A 240 -24.40 -10.30 0.52
C GLU A 240 -24.48 -11.27 -0.66
N HIS A 241 -23.51 -12.16 -0.73
CA HIS A 241 -23.45 -13.21 -1.73
C HIS A 241 -23.49 -14.59 -1.06
N PRO A 242 -24.23 -15.55 -1.63
CA PRO A 242 -24.17 -16.92 -1.18
C PRO A 242 -22.80 -17.54 -1.50
N ALA A 243 -22.56 -18.72 -0.93
CA ALA A 243 -21.41 -19.54 -1.29
C ALA A 243 -21.33 -19.78 -2.81
N ASN A 244 -20.11 -19.93 -3.31
CA ASN A 244 -19.73 -20.15 -4.71
C ASN A 244 -19.92 -18.96 -5.66
N VAL A 245 -20.18 -17.75 -5.14
CA VAL A 245 -20.00 -16.52 -5.93
C VAL A 245 -18.53 -16.12 -5.92
N TRP A 246 -18.00 -15.71 -4.76
CA TRP A 246 -16.60 -15.31 -4.62
C TRP A 246 -15.71 -16.41 -4.03
N PHE A 247 -16.21 -17.13 -3.01
CA PHE A 247 -15.53 -18.26 -2.36
C PHE A 247 -16.54 -19.37 -2.06
N ALA A 248 -16.07 -20.54 -1.61
CA ALA A 248 -16.93 -21.69 -1.25
C ALA A 248 -17.82 -21.45 0.00
N GLU A 249 -17.81 -20.24 0.54
CA GLU A 249 -18.59 -19.79 1.68
C GLU A 249 -19.20 -18.40 1.37
N PRO A 250 -20.26 -17.98 2.10
CA PRO A 250 -20.88 -16.68 1.88
C PRO A 250 -19.91 -15.51 2.12
N THR A 251 -20.10 -14.42 1.37
CA THR A 251 -19.33 -13.19 1.52
C THR A 251 -20.21 -11.96 1.54
N VAL A 252 -19.75 -10.90 2.19
CA VAL A 252 -20.26 -9.55 2.01
C VAL A 252 -19.30 -8.80 1.10
N GLU A 253 -19.77 -8.36 -0.06
CA GLU A 253 -19.01 -7.52 -0.99
C GLU A 253 -19.40 -6.05 -0.81
N MET A 254 -18.44 -5.22 -0.43
CA MET A 254 -18.53 -3.77 -0.57
C MET A 254 -17.80 -3.37 -1.85
N ALA A 255 -18.48 -2.72 -2.79
CA ALA A 255 -17.90 -2.32 -4.06
C ALA A 255 -18.07 -0.81 -4.34
N MET A 256 -17.06 -0.24 -5.00
CA MET A 256 -17.07 1.11 -5.53
C MET A 256 -16.31 1.15 -6.86
N VAL A 257 -16.72 2.05 -7.76
CA VAL A 257 -15.97 2.35 -8.98
C VAL A 257 -14.99 3.47 -8.66
N ALA A 258 -13.74 3.31 -9.06
CA ALA A 258 -12.77 4.40 -9.00
C ALA A 258 -12.92 5.28 -10.25
N ASP A 259 -13.25 6.56 -10.05
CA ASP A 259 -13.52 7.54 -11.12
C ASP A 259 -12.40 7.69 -12.17
N LYS A 260 -11.17 7.30 -11.81
CA LYS A 260 -10.03 7.24 -12.72
C LYS A 260 -9.72 5.78 -13.03
N TYR A 261 -9.70 5.46 -14.33
CA TYR A 261 -9.23 4.21 -14.94
C TYR A 261 -10.21 3.01 -14.93
N ASP A 262 -11.50 3.24 -14.70
CA ASP A 262 -12.58 2.23 -14.78
C ASP A 262 -12.32 0.97 -13.93
N TYR A 263 -11.58 1.12 -12.83
CA TYR A 263 -11.35 0.04 -11.88
C TYR A 263 -12.54 -0.13 -10.95
N VAL A 264 -12.88 -1.38 -10.64
CA VAL A 264 -13.77 -1.70 -9.52
C VAL A 264 -12.97 -2.21 -8.35
N PHE A 265 -13.17 -1.56 -7.20
CA PHE A 265 -12.67 -1.99 -5.90
C PHE A 265 -13.76 -2.81 -5.21
N SER A 266 -13.50 -4.09 -4.96
CA SER A 266 -14.37 -4.98 -4.18
C SER A 266 -13.66 -5.41 -2.91
N LEU A 267 -14.17 -5.01 -1.74
CA LEU A 267 -13.74 -5.50 -0.45
C LEU A 267 -14.68 -6.62 0.01
N LEU A 268 -14.16 -7.84 0.05
CA LEU A 268 -14.88 -9.04 0.44
C LEU A 268 -14.63 -9.32 1.92
N SER A 269 -15.69 -9.37 2.71
CA SER A 269 -15.65 -9.82 4.10
C SER A 269 -16.25 -11.22 4.20
N LEU A 270 -15.57 -12.11 4.92
CA LEU A 270 -16.01 -13.46 5.21
C LEU A 270 -16.35 -13.56 6.70
N ALA A 271 -17.22 -14.51 7.05
CA ALA A 271 -17.51 -14.79 8.46
C ALA A 271 -16.22 -15.18 9.21
N ASP A 272 -16.11 -14.80 10.47
CA ASP A 272 -15.00 -15.22 11.32
C ASP A 272 -15.07 -16.75 11.48
N SER A 273 -14.20 -17.48 10.79
CA SER A 273 -14.08 -18.93 10.98
C SER A 273 -13.09 -19.21 12.10
N ALA A 274 -13.30 -20.31 12.82
CA ALA A 274 -12.29 -20.78 13.77
C ALA A 274 -10.94 -20.93 13.04
N PRO A 275 -9.82 -20.53 13.66
CA PRO A 275 -8.51 -20.70 13.04
C PRO A 275 -8.32 -22.15 12.62
N PHE A 276 -7.70 -22.36 11.45
CA PHE A 276 -7.43 -23.68 10.88
C PHE A 276 -6.92 -24.64 11.97
N ASN A 277 -7.75 -25.62 12.31
CA ASN A 277 -7.44 -26.64 13.29
C ASN A 277 -6.80 -27.83 12.58
N PHE A 278 -5.48 -27.98 12.75
CA PHE A 278 -4.70 -29.07 12.15
C PHE A 278 -5.18 -30.45 12.59
N ASP A 279 -5.74 -30.57 13.80
CA ASP A 279 -6.26 -31.82 14.34
C ASP A 279 -7.62 -32.20 13.71
N GLU A 280 -8.50 -31.22 13.46
CA GLU A 280 -9.73 -31.47 12.68
C GLU A 280 -9.43 -31.89 11.24
N TRP A 281 -8.43 -31.27 10.60
CA TRP A 281 -8.01 -31.65 9.25
C TRP A 281 -7.48 -33.09 9.20
N ARG A 282 -6.70 -33.52 10.20
CA ARG A 282 -6.24 -34.93 10.32
C ARG A 282 -7.40 -35.89 10.55
N ALA A 283 -8.38 -35.52 11.37
CA ALA A 283 -9.52 -36.38 11.68
C ALA A 283 -10.42 -36.64 10.47
N ARG A 284 -10.57 -35.68 9.55
CA ARG A 284 -11.36 -35.82 8.31
C ARG A 284 -10.71 -36.70 7.24
N ARG A 285 -9.46 -37.16 7.44
CA ARG A 285 -8.72 -38.04 6.52
C ARG A 285 -8.56 -39.48 7.05
N ARG A 286 -9.23 -39.84 8.13
CA ARG A 286 -9.34 -41.21 8.63
C ARG A 286 -10.71 -41.79 8.31
#